data_AF-A0A7Y8IBY1-F1
#
_entry.id   AF-A0A7Y8IBY1-F1
#
_cell.length_a   1.000
_cell.length_b   1.000
_cell.length_c   1.000
_cell.angle_alpha   90.00
_cell.angle_beta   90.00
_cell.angle_gamma   90.00
#
_symmetry.space_group_name_H-M   'P 1'
#
loop_
_entity.id
_entity.type
_entity.pdbx_description
1 polymer ?
#
loop_
_entity_poly.entity_id
_entity_poly.type
_entity_poly.pdbx_seq_one_letter_code
_entity_poly.pdbx_strand_id
1 'polypeptide(L)'
;MVKMLVLLLIILLAVTSLVGYLSLTGKITAGERQIADGQRELEKGEHALEEGKAKLESGKQELSEGKKEYERAKDNLFLVLADKLLKGGKSFEEGRKRIGQGDDQVAKGEIMVTEGERRLETGKIELRRGREQLRLAKGVRVACGLGAAFFASLSMVLGVYWRRSLVRIFMHIRRGR
;
A
#
# COMPACT_ATOMS: atom_id res chain seq x y z
N MET A 1 -13.51 52.71 -7.37
CA MET A 1 -12.89 51.61 -8.14
C MET A 1 -12.09 50.63 -7.27
N VAL A 2 -11.14 51.08 -6.44
CA VAL A 2 -10.29 50.19 -5.60
C VAL A 2 -11.08 49.17 -4.76
N LYS A 3 -12.19 49.57 -4.14
CA LYS A 3 -13.08 48.69 -3.37
C LYS A 3 -13.62 47.51 -4.21
N MET A 4 -14.08 47.77 -5.43
CA MET A 4 -14.61 46.72 -6.31
C MET A 4 -13.53 45.70 -6.71
N LEU A 5 -12.31 46.17 -6.98
CA LEU A 5 -11.17 45.30 -7.31
C LEU A 5 -10.77 44.39 -6.16
N VAL A 6 -10.73 44.91 -4.93
CA VAL A 6 -10.43 44.12 -3.72
C VAL A 6 -11.48 43.03 -3.50
N LEU A 7 -12.76 43.33 -3.69
CA LEU A 7 -13.85 42.36 -3.50
C LEU A 7 -13.80 41.24 -4.54
N LEU A 8 -13.52 41.60 -5.80
CA LEU A 8 -13.38 40.64 -6.90
C LEU A 8 -12.17 39.71 -6.69
N LEU A 9 -11.06 40.24 -6.17
CA LEU A 9 -9.86 39.47 -5.84
C LEU A 9 -10.11 38.48 -4.69
N ILE A 10 -10.85 38.87 -3.65
CA ILE A 10 -11.21 37.97 -2.54
C ILE A 10 -12.15 36.85 -3.00
N ILE A 11 -13.11 37.16 -3.86
CA ILE A 11 -14.01 36.14 -4.44
C ILE A 11 -13.21 35.14 -5.28
N LEU A 12 -12.26 35.61 -6.10
CA LEU A 12 -11.39 34.75 -6.88
C LEU A 12 -10.56 33.81 -5.97
N LEU A 13 -10.00 34.34 -4.88
CA LEU A 13 -9.29 33.53 -3.87
C LEU A 13 -10.22 32.49 -3.20
N ALA A 14 -11.46 32.86 -2.88
CA ALA A 14 -12.42 31.91 -2.32
C ALA A 14 -12.78 30.78 -3.32
N VAL A 15 -12.98 31.12 -4.60
CA VAL A 15 -13.28 30.14 -5.66
C VAL A 15 -12.10 29.20 -5.90
N THR A 16 -10.88 29.73 -6.01
CA THR A 16 -9.67 28.90 -6.18
C THR A 16 -9.47 27.94 -4.99
N SER A 17 -9.71 28.41 -3.76
CA SER A 17 -9.65 27.58 -2.55
C SER A 17 -10.73 26.48 -2.54
N LEU A 18 -11.94 26.79 -2.99
CA LEU A 18 -13.05 25.83 -3.09
C LEU A 18 -12.81 24.76 -4.15
N VAL A 19 -12.31 25.15 -5.32
CA VAL A 19 -11.94 24.21 -6.40
C VAL A 19 -10.83 23.27 -5.91
N GLY A 20 -9.80 23.82 -5.24
CA GLY A 20 -8.75 23.02 -4.61
C GLY A 20 -9.29 22.02 -3.58
N TYR A 21 -10.22 22.44 -2.73
CA TYR A 21 -10.87 21.57 -1.75
C TYR A 21 -11.64 20.40 -2.40
N LEU A 22 -12.40 20.66 -3.47
CA LEU A 22 -13.17 19.64 -4.19
C LEU A 22 -12.24 18.63 -4.89
N SER A 23 -11.21 19.12 -5.61
CA SER A 23 -10.24 18.24 -6.27
C SER A 23 -9.47 17.37 -5.27
N LEU A 24 -9.07 17.94 -4.12
CA LEU A 24 -8.35 17.21 -3.09
C LEU A 24 -9.23 16.16 -2.39
N THR A 25 -10.52 16.45 -2.23
CA THR A 25 -11.50 15.48 -1.72
C THR A 25 -11.54 14.23 -2.59
N GLY A 26 -11.65 14.38 -3.92
CA GLY A 26 -11.66 13.23 -4.83
C GLY A 26 -10.38 12.41 -4.75
N LYS A 27 -9.21 13.08 -4.68
CA LYS A 27 -7.91 12.41 -4.53
C LYS A 27 -7.78 11.65 -3.21
N ILE A 28 -8.28 12.21 -2.11
CA ILE A 28 -8.28 11.55 -0.80
C ILE A 28 -9.14 10.28 -0.83
N THR A 29 -10.36 10.36 -1.36
CA THR A 29 -11.25 9.19 -1.45
C THR A 29 -10.65 8.09 -2.33
N ALA A 30 -10.01 8.46 -3.45
CA ALA A 30 -9.31 7.50 -4.31
C ALA A 30 -8.11 6.87 -3.57
N GLY A 31 -7.30 7.67 -2.87
CA GLY A 31 -6.18 7.18 -2.07
C GLY A 31 -6.60 6.27 -0.91
N GLU A 32 -7.73 6.56 -0.26
CA GLU A 32 -8.31 5.68 0.77
C GLU A 32 -8.67 4.30 0.20
N ARG A 33 -9.30 4.26 -0.99
CA ARG A 33 -9.60 3.00 -1.67
C ARG A 33 -8.33 2.24 -2.03
N GLN A 34 -7.35 2.91 -2.61
CA GLN A 34 -6.07 2.29 -2.95
C GLN A 34 -5.35 1.70 -1.73
N ILE A 35 -5.38 2.39 -0.59
CA ILE A 35 -4.81 1.86 0.66
C ILE A 35 -5.60 0.64 1.14
N ALA A 36 -6.94 0.68 1.10
CA ALA A 36 -7.76 -0.45 1.51
C ALA A 36 -7.55 -1.68 0.61
N ASP A 37 -7.47 -1.47 -0.70
CA ASP A 37 -7.19 -2.54 -1.66
C ASP A 37 -5.77 -3.09 -1.46
N GLY A 38 -4.77 -2.22 -1.29
CA GLY A 38 -3.40 -2.64 -0.96
C GLY A 38 -3.31 -3.40 0.35
N GLN A 39 -4.13 -3.08 1.35
CA GLN A 39 -4.16 -3.83 2.63
C GLN A 39 -4.68 -5.26 2.41
N ARG A 40 -5.74 -5.40 1.61
CA ARG A 40 -6.31 -6.71 1.26
C ARG A 40 -5.34 -7.56 0.44
N GLU A 41 -4.62 -6.95 -0.49
CA GLU A 41 -3.58 -7.65 -1.25
C GLU A 41 -2.44 -8.12 -0.36
N LEU A 42 -2.03 -7.29 0.60
CA LEU A 42 -0.99 -7.62 1.56
C LEU A 42 -1.40 -8.79 2.46
N GLU A 43 -2.63 -8.77 2.98
CA GLU A 43 -3.19 -9.86 3.79
C GLU A 43 -3.27 -11.18 2.99
N LYS A 44 -3.71 -11.13 1.73
CA LYS A 44 -3.69 -12.30 0.84
C LYS A 44 -2.27 -12.81 0.60
N GLY A 45 -1.32 -11.91 0.42
CA GLY A 45 0.09 -12.26 0.23
C GLY A 45 0.69 -12.90 1.48
N GLU A 46 0.35 -12.42 2.67
CA GLU A 46 0.74 -13.01 3.96
C GLU A 46 0.20 -14.44 4.08
N HIS A 47 -1.09 -14.65 3.83
CA HIS A 47 -1.70 -15.99 3.87
C HIS A 47 -1.04 -16.95 2.86
N ALA A 48 -0.81 -16.49 1.63
CA ALA A 48 -0.14 -17.29 0.60
C ALA A 48 1.30 -17.64 0.99
N LEU A 49 2.02 -16.73 1.65
CA LEU A 49 3.36 -16.99 2.15
C LEU A 49 3.34 -18.02 3.29
N GLU A 50 2.39 -17.93 4.22
CA GLU A 50 2.22 -18.90 5.29
C GLU A 50 1.91 -20.31 4.75
N GLU A 51 1.01 -20.43 3.78
CA GLU A 51 0.75 -21.69 3.09
C GLU A 51 2.00 -22.23 2.38
N GLY A 52 2.76 -21.35 1.72
CA GLY A 52 4.02 -21.69 1.06
C GLY A 52 5.05 -22.24 2.04
N LYS A 53 5.19 -21.60 3.22
CA LYS A 53 6.05 -22.08 4.31
C LYS A 53 5.61 -23.43 4.84
N ALA A 54 4.32 -23.63 5.07
CA ALA A 54 3.79 -24.90 5.54
C ALA A 54 4.06 -26.05 4.54
N LYS A 55 3.87 -25.79 3.24
CA LYS A 55 4.20 -26.75 2.17
C LYS A 55 5.69 -27.07 2.12
N LEU A 56 6.54 -26.04 2.25
CA LEU A 56 7.99 -26.22 2.29
C LEU A 56 8.41 -27.08 3.48
N GLU A 57 7.83 -26.85 4.66
CA GLU A 57 8.14 -27.64 5.86
C GLU A 57 7.68 -29.09 5.72
N SER A 58 6.49 -29.33 5.17
CA SER A 58 6.02 -30.69 4.84
C SER A 58 7.00 -31.40 3.89
N GLY A 59 7.43 -30.72 2.82
CA GLY A 59 8.39 -31.26 1.87
C GLY A 59 9.76 -31.55 2.49
N LYS A 60 10.22 -30.72 3.43
CA LYS A 60 11.44 -30.97 4.21
C LYS A 60 11.31 -32.22 5.07
N GLN A 61 10.15 -32.41 5.72
CA GLN A 61 9.89 -33.58 6.54
C GLN A 61 9.87 -34.86 5.70
N GLU A 62 9.14 -34.86 4.58
CA GLU A 62 9.10 -35.99 3.63
C GLU A 62 10.50 -36.34 3.11
N LEU A 63 11.30 -35.33 2.75
CA LEU A 63 12.68 -35.55 2.30
C LEU A 63 13.55 -36.13 3.42
N SER A 64 13.38 -35.66 4.66
CA SER A 64 14.09 -36.19 5.82
C SER A 64 13.75 -37.65 6.11
N GLU A 65 12.47 -38.02 5.99
CA GLU A 65 12.00 -39.39 6.12
C GLU A 65 12.57 -40.28 5.00
N GLY A 66 12.51 -39.82 3.75
CA GLY A 66 13.11 -40.52 2.61
C GLY A 66 14.63 -40.70 2.74
N LYS A 67 15.34 -39.71 3.29
CA LYS A 67 16.78 -39.84 3.63
C LYS A 67 17.03 -40.93 4.67
N LYS A 68 16.22 -41.00 5.72
CA LYS A 68 16.32 -42.05 6.76
C LYS A 68 16.05 -43.44 6.18
N GLU A 69 15.06 -43.57 5.32
CA GLU A 69 14.76 -44.84 4.63
C GLU A 69 15.90 -45.27 3.71
N TYR A 70 16.46 -44.33 2.96
CA TYR A 70 17.62 -44.58 2.10
C TYR A 70 18.84 -45.08 2.91
N GLU A 71 19.15 -44.44 4.04
CA GLU A 71 20.26 -44.88 4.89
C GLU A 71 19.99 -46.26 5.51
N ARG A 72 18.77 -46.54 6.00
CA ARG A 72 18.41 -47.89 6.48
C ARG A 72 18.55 -48.97 5.39
N ALA A 73 18.15 -48.65 4.16
CA ALA A 73 18.30 -49.58 3.04
C ALA A 73 19.79 -49.82 2.71
N LYS A 74 20.62 -48.79 2.86
CA LYS A 74 22.06 -48.85 2.62
C LYS A 74 22.83 -49.62 3.71
N ASP A 75 22.34 -49.58 4.95
CA ASP A 75 22.89 -50.37 6.06
C ASP A 75 22.51 -51.85 5.97
N ASN A 76 21.48 -52.21 5.21
CA ASN A 76 21.08 -53.59 4.99
C ASN A 76 21.93 -54.23 3.87
N LEU A 77 22.96 -54.98 4.28
CA LEU A 77 23.91 -55.63 3.38
C LEU A 77 23.24 -56.55 2.33
N PHE A 78 22.12 -57.20 2.68
CA PHE A 78 21.37 -58.07 1.77
C PHE A 78 20.73 -57.26 0.63
N LEU A 79 20.11 -56.12 0.95
CA LEU A 79 19.51 -55.22 -0.06
C LEU A 79 20.58 -54.61 -0.98
N VAL A 80 21.70 -54.19 -0.42
CA VAL A 80 22.83 -53.65 -1.19
C VAL A 80 23.42 -54.70 -2.13
N LEU A 81 23.63 -55.93 -1.64
CA LEU A 81 24.17 -57.02 -2.44
C LEU A 81 23.19 -57.45 -3.53
N ALA A 82 21.90 -57.53 -3.22
CA ALA A 82 20.85 -57.81 -4.19
C ALA A 82 20.78 -56.74 -5.29
N ASP A 83 20.85 -55.44 -4.95
CA ASP A 83 20.88 -54.37 -5.94
C ASP A 83 22.15 -54.41 -6.81
N LYS A 84 23.31 -54.71 -6.20
CA LYS A 84 24.57 -54.83 -6.93
C LYS A 84 24.58 -56.01 -7.90
N LEU A 85 24.03 -57.16 -7.49
CA LEU A 85 24.01 -58.37 -8.32
C LEU A 85 22.89 -58.36 -9.37
N LEU A 86 21.69 -57.87 -9.02
CA LEU A 86 20.53 -57.92 -9.92
C LEU A 86 20.39 -56.68 -10.80
N LYS A 87 20.77 -55.50 -10.28
CA LYS A 87 20.55 -54.20 -10.94
C LYS A 87 21.84 -53.40 -11.14
N GLY A 88 23.00 -53.97 -10.79
CA GLY A 88 24.29 -53.32 -10.94
C GLY A 88 24.50 -52.10 -10.03
N GLY A 89 23.74 -51.95 -8.93
CA GLY A 89 23.86 -50.81 -8.02
C GLY A 89 23.06 -49.56 -8.42
N LYS A 90 22.28 -49.62 -9.50
CA LYS A 90 21.58 -48.45 -10.06
C LYS A 90 20.48 -47.91 -9.15
N SER A 91 19.80 -48.75 -8.35
CA SER A 91 18.68 -48.27 -7.54
C SER A 91 19.14 -47.33 -6.43
N PHE A 92 20.29 -47.63 -5.80
CA PHE A 92 20.87 -46.75 -4.78
C PHE A 92 21.42 -45.45 -5.38
N GLU A 93 21.94 -45.48 -6.60
CA GLU A 93 22.39 -44.26 -7.29
C GLU A 93 21.21 -43.35 -7.66
N GLU A 94 20.11 -43.93 -8.16
CA GLU A 94 18.86 -43.21 -8.43
C GLU A 94 18.26 -42.62 -7.15
N GLY A 95 18.23 -43.39 -6.05
CA GLY A 95 17.78 -42.89 -4.74
C GLY A 95 18.59 -41.69 -4.25
N ARG A 96 19.92 -41.75 -4.36
CA ARG A 96 20.80 -40.62 -4.04
C ARG A 96 20.51 -39.40 -4.93
N LYS A 97 20.32 -39.60 -6.24
CA LYS A 97 19.98 -38.53 -7.18
C LYS A 97 18.64 -37.87 -6.82
N ARG A 98 17.62 -38.65 -6.47
CA ARG A 98 16.31 -38.14 -6.03
C ARG A 98 16.43 -37.32 -4.74
N ILE A 99 17.20 -37.79 -3.76
CA ILE A 99 17.47 -37.04 -2.53
C ILE A 99 18.15 -35.70 -2.85
N GLY A 100 19.18 -35.70 -3.71
CA GLY A 100 19.86 -34.46 -4.12
C GLY A 100 18.92 -33.49 -4.85
N GLN A 101 18.05 -33.99 -5.73
CA GLN A 101 17.01 -33.18 -6.37
C GLN A 101 16.01 -32.61 -5.37
N GLY A 102 15.65 -33.37 -4.32
CA GLY A 102 14.82 -32.90 -3.23
C GLY A 102 15.48 -31.77 -2.44
N ASP A 103 16.77 -31.91 -2.11
CA ASP A 103 17.55 -30.86 -1.43
C ASP A 103 17.59 -29.57 -2.26
N ASP A 104 17.82 -29.68 -3.57
CA ASP A 104 17.80 -28.53 -4.49
C ASP A 104 16.42 -27.86 -4.54
N GLN A 105 15.33 -28.64 -4.48
CA GLN A 105 13.96 -28.11 -4.45
C GLN A 105 13.67 -27.37 -3.15
N VAL A 106 14.08 -27.93 -2.01
CA VAL A 106 13.96 -27.28 -0.69
C VAL A 106 14.72 -25.96 -0.70
N ALA A 107 15.98 -25.95 -1.15
CA ALA A 107 16.79 -24.74 -1.22
C ALA A 107 16.14 -23.65 -2.10
N LYS A 108 15.59 -24.04 -3.26
CA LYS A 108 14.80 -23.11 -4.11
C LYS A 108 13.56 -22.60 -3.39
N GLY A 109 12.85 -23.46 -2.67
CA GLY A 109 11.68 -23.09 -1.87
C GLY A 109 12.01 -22.07 -0.77
N GLU A 110 13.12 -22.26 -0.05
CA GLU A 110 13.59 -21.33 0.97
C GLU A 110 13.92 -19.94 0.39
N ILE A 111 14.57 -19.90 -0.77
CA ILE A 111 14.84 -18.65 -1.50
C ILE A 111 13.54 -17.95 -1.87
N MET A 112 12.55 -18.70 -2.39
CA MET A 112 11.24 -18.15 -2.75
C MET A 112 10.49 -17.58 -1.55
N VAL A 113 10.51 -18.28 -0.40
CA VAL A 113 9.92 -17.79 0.85
C VAL A 113 10.59 -16.50 1.30
N THR A 114 11.92 -16.45 1.31
CA THR A 114 12.69 -15.26 1.71
C THR A 114 12.39 -14.06 0.80
N GLU A 115 12.30 -14.29 -0.51
CA GLU A 115 11.93 -13.26 -1.47
C GLU A 115 10.47 -12.79 -1.28
N GLY A 116 9.55 -13.72 -0.98
CA GLY A 116 8.17 -13.40 -0.63
C GLY A 116 8.06 -12.52 0.62
N GLU A 117 8.84 -12.82 1.67
CA GLU A 117 8.93 -12.01 2.88
C GLU A 117 9.39 -10.58 2.60
N ARG A 118 10.47 -10.42 1.81
CA ARG A 118 10.97 -9.08 1.43
C ARG A 118 9.95 -8.27 0.64
N ARG A 119 9.22 -8.92 -0.26
CA ARG A 119 8.15 -8.26 -1.04
C ARG A 119 7.03 -7.79 -0.12
N LEU A 120 6.61 -8.61 0.84
CA LEU A 120 5.61 -8.22 1.83
C LEU A 120 6.10 -7.06 2.69
N GLU A 121 7.34 -7.09 3.15
CA GLU A 121 7.92 -6.00 3.93
C GLU A 121 7.94 -4.69 3.13
N THR A 122 8.37 -4.75 1.87
CA THR A 122 8.35 -3.61 0.95
C THR A 122 6.93 -3.07 0.78
N GLY A 123 5.95 -3.94 0.54
CA GLY A 123 4.53 -3.58 0.47
C GLY A 123 4.03 -2.92 1.75
N LYS A 124 4.42 -3.40 2.94
CA LYS A 124 4.08 -2.79 4.23
C LYS A 124 4.62 -1.37 4.34
N ILE A 125 5.87 -1.14 3.91
CA ILE A 125 6.51 0.17 3.93
C ILE A 125 5.81 1.14 2.97
N GLU A 126 5.51 0.71 1.74
CA GLU A 126 4.79 1.51 0.76
C GLU A 126 3.40 1.90 1.26
N LEU A 127 2.68 0.95 1.85
CA LEU A 127 1.35 1.17 2.41
C LEU A 127 1.39 2.14 3.59
N ARG A 128 2.43 2.09 4.43
CA ARG A 128 2.66 3.08 5.49
C ARG A 128 2.91 4.48 4.90
N ARG A 129 3.77 4.59 3.89
CA ARG A 129 4.04 5.87 3.20
C ARG A 129 2.78 6.44 2.55
N GLY A 130 1.99 5.61 1.88
CA GLY A 130 0.71 6.00 1.29
C GLY A 130 -0.27 6.53 2.34
N ARG A 131 -0.38 5.85 3.50
CA ARG A 131 -1.19 6.32 4.64
C ARG A 131 -0.72 7.69 5.17
N GLU A 132 0.59 7.91 5.25
CA GLU A 132 1.14 9.18 5.70
C GLU A 132 0.86 10.33 4.71
N GLN A 133 1.05 10.08 3.41
CA GLN A 133 0.68 11.03 2.36
C GLN A 133 -0.81 11.36 2.39
N LEU A 134 -1.66 10.36 2.58
CA LEU A 134 -3.10 10.56 2.72
C LEU A 134 -3.44 11.43 3.95
N ARG A 135 -2.73 11.22 5.07
CA ARG A 135 -2.88 12.05 6.28
C ARG A 135 -2.52 13.51 6.01
N LEU A 136 -1.41 13.76 5.31
CA LEU A 136 -1.00 15.10 4.90
C LEU A 136 -2.03 15.73 3.96
N ALA A 137 -2.53 14.98 2.97
CA ALA A 137 -3.57 15.45 2.05
C ALA A 137 -4.85 15.83 2.80
N LYS A 138 -5.27 15.04 3.80
CA LYS A 138 -6.40 15.39 4.68
C LYS A 138 -6.15 16.69 5.45
N GLY A 139 -4.93 16.89 5.96
CA GLY A 139 -4.53 18.15 6.60
C GLY A 139 -4.64 19.36 5.67
N VAL A 140 -4.11 19.25 4.46
CA VAL A 140 -4.21 20.30 3.43
C VAL A 140 -5.66 20.59 3.07
N ARG A 141 -6.52 19.56 2.99
CA ARG A 141 -7.96 19.73 2.73
C ARG A 141 -8.64 20.57 3.80
N VAL A 142 -8.33 20.33 5.08
CA VAL A 142 -8.86 21.15 6.18
C VAL A 142 -8.38 22.60 6.05
N ALA A 143 -7.10 22.81 5.75
CA ALA A 143 -6.55 24.15 5.54
C ALA A 143 -7.23 24.90 4.38
N CYS A 144 -7.43 24.23 3.23
CA CYS A 144 -8.17 24.82 2.09
C CYS A 144 -9.64 25.12 2.43
N GLY A 145 -10.28 24.25 3.22
CA GLY A 145 -11.66 24.49 3.69
C GLY A 145 -11.76 25.71 4.60
N LEU A 146 -10.84 25.82 5.59
CA LEU A 146 -10.75 26.98 6.48
C LEU A 146 -10.43 28.27 5.70
N GLY A 147 -9.51 28.22 4.74
CA GLY A 147 -9.20 29.35 3.86
C GLY A 147 -10.42 29.82 3.05
N ALA A 148 -11.16 28.88 2.44
CA ALA A 148 -12.38 29.20 1.71
C ALA A 148 -13.43 29.86 2.61
N ALA A 149 -13.64 29.34 3.83
CA ALA A 149 -14.56 29.91 4.81
C ALA A 149 -14.14 31.30 5.27
N PHE A 150 -12.83 31.52 5.49
CA PHE A 150 -12.27 32.81 5.87
C PHE A 150 -12.49 33.87 4.77
N PHE A 151 -12.12 33.56 3.52
CA PHE A 151 -12.31 34.49 2.40
C PHE A 151 -13.79 34.75 2.10
N ALA A 152 -14.65 33.74 2.22
CA ALA A 152 -16.10 33.91 2.08
C ALA A 152 -16.67 34.84 3.16
N SER A 153 -16.28 34.64 4.42
CA SER A 153 -16.70 35.48 5.55
C SER A 153 -16.22 36.92 5.39
N LEU A 154 -14.96 37.10 5.00
CA LEU A 154 -14.36 38.42 4.76
C LEU A 154 -15.07 39.17 3.62
N SER A 155 -15.39 38.46 2.53
CA SER A 155 -16.17 39.01 1.41
C SER A 155 -17.55 39.48 1.86
N MET A 156 -18.24 38.69 2.69
CA MET A 156 -19.57 39.04 3.21
C MET A 156 -19.52 40.29 4.10
N VAL A 157 -18.55 40.39 5.02
CA VAL A 157 -18.38 41.55 5.91
C VAL A 157 -18.04 42.81 5.12
N LEU A 158 -17.06 42.73 4.21
CA LEU A 158 -16.65 43.89 3.37
C LEU A 158 -17.78 44.32 2.43
N GLY A 159 -18.52 43.38 1.86
CA GLY A 159 -19.70 43.66 1.03
C GLY A 159 -20.76 44.45 1.78
N VAL A 160 -21.12 44.02 3.00
CA VAL A 160 -22.09 44.74 3.85
C VAL A 160 -21.56 46.11 4.29
N TYR A 161 -20.30 46.18 4.70
CA TYR A 161 -19.67 47.41 5.19
C TYR A 161 -19.57 48.49 4.09
N TRP A 162 -19.13 48.11 2.89
CA TRP A 162 -19.03 49.05 1.76
C TRP A 162 -20.39 49.41 1.16
N ARG A 163 -21.38 48.49 1.19
CA ARG A 163 -22.77 48.82 0.83
C ARG A 163 -23.33 49.91 1.76
N ARG A 164 -23.11 49.80 3.08
CA ARG A 164 -23.53 50.84 4.05
C ARG A 164 -22.82 52.17 3.83
N SER A 165 -21.53 52.16 3.48
CA SER A 165 -20.75 53.38 3.19
C SER A 165 -21.24 54.10 1.93
N LEU A 166 -21.52 53.37 0.85
CA LEU A 166 -22.03 53.94 -0.41
C LEU A 166 -23.43 54.55 -0.23
N VAL A 167 -24.32 53.87 0.50
CA VAL A 167 -25.65 54.40 0.82
C VAL A 167 -25.56 55.71 1.63
N ARG A 168 -24.61 55.80 2.57
CA ARG A 168 -24.40 57.00 3.41
C ARG A 168 -23.87 58.19 2.61
N ILE A 169 -22.94 57.96 1.67
CA ILE A 169 -22.42 59.00 0.77
C ILE A 169 -23.52 59.48 -0.18
N PHE A 170 -24.34 58.56 -0.71
CA PHE A 170 -25.45 58.90 -1.59
C PHE A 170 -26.55 59.70 -0.87
N MET A 171 -26.85 59.40 0.40
CA MET A 171 -27.77 60.21 1.21
C MET A 171 -27.23 61.63 1.49
N HIS A 172 -25.92 61.80 1.72
CA HIS A 172 -25.33 63.13 1.90
C HIS A 172 -25.38 63.98 0.62
N ILE A 173 -25.11 63.37 -0.54
CA ILE A 173 -25.20 64.06 -1.84
C ILE A 173 -26.65 64.46 -2.16
N ARG A 174 -27.65 63.72 -1.65
CA ARG A 174 -29.08 64.01 -1.85
C ARG A 174 -29.67 65.03 -0.86
N ARG A 175 -29.00 65.31 0.28
CA ARG A 175 -29.40 66.33 1.27
C ARG A 175 -28.70 67.68 1.10
N GLY A 176 -27.63 67.76 0.31
CA GLY A 176 -26.90 68.99 0.01
C GLY A 176 -27.31 69.67 -1.30
N ARG A 177 -28.50 69.35 -1.83
CA ARG A 177 -29.09 69.96 -3.02
C ARG A 177 -30.49 70.44 -2.68
#